data_AF-A0A419YQ38-F1
#
_entry.id   AF-A0A419YQ38-F1
#
_cell.length_a   1.000
_cell.length_b   1.000
_cell.length_c   1.000
_cell.angle_alpha   90.00
_cell.angle_beta   90.00
_cell.angle_gamma   90.00
#
_symmetry.space_group_name_H-M   'P 1'
#
loop_
_entity.id
_entity.type
_entity.pdbx_description
1 polymer ?
#
loop_
_entity_poly.entity_id
_entity_poly.type
_entity_poly.pdbx_seq_one_letter_code
_entity_poly.pdbx_strand_id
1 'polypeptide(L)'
;MIKQLPEPETVRARSKAMAMLDAVLSPEWQSYETRWAPGEEIASMRDGSGNDYVIVFSATGVYAQACNHESPISAYRVSPPTPWPGLFDSLAEVFRSLAQEPVFEDSSGVPRATVCLWRERTDCAWRCGDVLVPDWAFHP
;
A
#
# COMPACT_ATOMS: atom_id res chain seq x y z
N MET A 1 14.82 0.71 -7.84
CA MET A 1 14.03 1.59 -6.95
C MET A 1 13.49 0.84 -5.74
N ILE A 2 12.82 -0.31 -5.87
CA ILE A 2 12.35 -1.10 -4.70
C ILE A 2 13.47 -1.67 -3.80
N LYS A 3 14.63 -2.01 -4.37
CA LYS A 3 15.80 -2.54 -3.64
C LYS A 3 16.42 -1.54 -2.63
N GLN A 4 16.00 -0.28 -2.66
CA GLN A 4 16.47 0.76 -1.74
C GLN A 4 15.49 0.99 -0.58
N LEU A 5 14.34 0.33 -0.57
CA LEU A 5 13.41 0.43 0.56
C LEU A 5 14.09 -0.11 1.82
N PRO A 6 13.94 0.60 2.95
CA PRO A 6 14.61 0.21 4.19
C PRO A 6 13.97 -1.06 4.77
N GLU A 7 14.65 -1.66 5.76
CA GLU A 7 14.14 -2.81 6.50
C GLU A 7 12.77 -2.52 7.15
N PRO A 8 11.88 -3.53 7.27
CA PRO A 8 10.57 -3.43 7.92
C PRO A 8 10.53 -2.63 9.22
N GLU A 9 11.48 -2.85 10.14
CA GLU A 9 11.52 -2.15 11.42
C GLU A 9 11.83 -0.65 11.27
N THR A 10 12.63 -0.29 10.25
CA THR A 10 12.88 1.12 9.94
C THR A 10 11.65 1.78 9.32
N VAL A 11 10.92 1.07 8.44
CA VAL A 11 9.63 1.55 7.92
C VAL A 11 8.67 1.77 9.09
N ARG A 12 8.53 0.77 9.98
CA ARG A 12 7.67 0.84 11.17
C ARG A 12 7.99 2.04 12.05
N ALA A 13 9.27 2.25 12.38
CA ALA A 13 9.71 3.37 13.20
C ALA A 13 9.40 4.73 12.55
N ARG A 14 9.62 4.84 11.23
CA ARG A 14 9.31 6.07 10.47
C ARG A 14 7.82 6.33 10.40
N SER A 15 7.00 5.30 10.16
CA SER A 15 5.54 5.43 10.17
C SER A 15 5.02 5.93 11.52
N LYS A 16 5.54 5.41 12.65
CA LYS A 16 5.20 5.90 13.99
C LYS A 16 5.60 7.37 14.18
N ALA A 17 6.81 7.73 13.75
CA ALA A 17 7.31 9.10 13.85
C ALA A 17 6.47 10.09 13.02
N MET A 18 6.10 9.71 11.79
CA MET A 18 5.29 10.57 10.92
C MET A 18 3.85 10.72 11.45
N ALA A 19 3.22 9.65 11.93
CA ALA A 19 1.90 9.73 12.56
C ALA A 19 1.92 10.59 13.84
N MET A 20 2.98 10.51 14.65
CA MET A 20 3.15 11.37 15.83
C MET A 20 3.32 12.84 15.43
N LEU A 21 4.09 13.12 14.38
CA LEU A 21 4.27 14.48 13.87
C LEU A 21 2.95 15.05 13.33
N ASP A 22 2.21 14.25 12.56
CA ASP A 22 0.91 14.61 11.99
C ASP A 22 -0.11 14.89 13.10
N ALA A 23 -0.16 14.05 14.14
CA ALA A 23 -1.02 14.25 15.31
C ALA A 23 -0.77 15.59 16.03
N VAL A 24 0.46 16.12 15.97
CA VAL A 24 0.82 17.41 16.57
C VAL A 24 0.53 18.59 15.63
N LEU A 25 0.77 18.42 14.32
CA LEU A 25 0.72 19.52 13.36
C LEU A 25 -0.63 19.64 12.61
N SER A 26 -1.24 18.52 12.22
CA SER A 26 -2.42 18.45 11.35
C SER A 26 -3.03 17.03 11.41
N PRO A 27 -3.83 16.70 12.45
CA PRO A 27 -4.16 15.32 12.85
C PRO A 27 -5.14 14.56 11.93
N GLU A 28 -5.03 14.69 10.61
CA GLU A 28 -6.05 14.22 9.65
C GLU A 28 -5.48 13.34 8.53
N TRP A 29 -4.17 13.38 8.31
CA TRP A 29 -3.55 12.90 7.09
C TRP A 29 -2.78 11.60 7.29
N GLN A 30 -2.23 11.36 8.48
CA GLN A 30 -1.49 10.15 8.82
C GLN A 30 -1.93 9.55 10.14
N SER A 31 -2.01 8.23 10.19
CA SER A 31 -2.31 7.52 11.43
C SER A 31 -1.46 6.26 11.59
N TYR A 32 -1.30 5.85 12.85
CA TYR A 32 -0.64 4.60 13.21
C TYR A 32 -1.44 3.92 14.32
N GLU A 33 -1.96 2.73 14.07
CA GLU A 33 -2.73 1.94 15.02
C GLU A 33 -2.03 0.63 15.35
N THR A 34 -1.70 0.44 16.63
CA THR A 34 -0.95 -0.73 17.13
C THR A 34 -1.83 -1.96 17.38
N ARG A 35 -3.14 -1.82 17.24
CA ARG A 35 -4.15 -2.85 17.55
C ARG A 35 -5.20 -2.94 16.46
N TRP A 36 -4.77 -2.77 15.21
CA TRP A 36 -5.66 -2.85 14.04
C TRP A 36 -6.32 -4.22 13.94
N ALA A 37 -5.53 -5.29 14.12
CA ALA A 37 -6.00 -6.66 14.25
C ALA A 37 -5.06 -7.48 15.18
N PRO A 38 -5.41 -8.71 15.57
CA PRO A 38 -4.57 -9.52 16.46
C PRO A 38 -3.15 -9.75 15.90
N GLY A 39 -2.16 -9.08 16.51
CA GLY A 39 -0.76 -9.18 16.10
C GLY A 39 -0.41 -8.33 14.88
N GLU A 40 -1.29 -7.41 14.47
CA GLU A 40 -1.09 -6.55 13.31
C GLU A 40 -1.17 -5.07 13.70
N GLU A 41 -0.20 -4.32 13.19
CA GLU A 41 -0.14 -2.86 13.30
C GLU A 41 -0.35 -2.27 11.90
N ILE A 42 -1.04 -1.14 11.80
CA ILE A 42 -1.26 -0.45 10.53
C ILE A 42 -0.77 0.99 10.58
N ALA A 43 -0.10 1.41 9.52
CA ALA A 43 0.12 2.81 9.20
C ALA A 43 -0.71 3.17 7.97
N SER A 44 -1.37 4.32 7.98
CA SER A 44 -2.13 4.81 6.83
C SER A 44 -1.90 6.29 6.60
N MET A 45 -2.02 6.71 5.35
CA MET A 45 -1.98 8.10 4.93
C MET A 45 -2.99 8.36 3.83
N ARG A 46 -3.58 9.55 3.85
CA ARG A 46 -4.35 10.13 2.74
C ARG A 46 -3.96 11.59 2.58
N ASP A 47 -3.99 12.11 1.37
CA ASP A 47 -3.67 13.51 1.09
C ASP A 47 -4.90 14.39 0.78
N GLY A 48 -6.10 13.80 0.85
CA GLY A 48 -7.36 14.47 0.52
C GLY A 48 -7.58 14.74 -0.98
N SER A 49 -6.62 14.35 -1.82
CA SER A 49 -6.60 14.59 -3.26
C SER A 49 -6.61 13.28 -4.06
N GLY A 50 -7.00 12.18 -3.41
CA GLY A 50 -7.15 10.88 -4.04
C GLY A 50 -5.92 9.97 -3.95
N ASN A 51 -4.81 10.43 -3.37
CA ASN A 51 -3.67 9.57 -3.08
C ASN A 51 -3.72 9.06 -1.64
N ASP A 52 -3.33 7.81 -1.47
CA ASP A 52 -3.29 7.15 -0.17
C ASP A 52 -2.28 6.00 -0.17
N TYR A 53 -1.90 5.60 1.03
CA TYR A 53 -1.26 4.32 1.24
C TYR A 53 -1.70 3.69 2.55
N VAL A 54 -1.54 2.38 2.62
CA VAL A 54 -1.59 1.59 3.84
C VAL A 54 -0.36 0.69 3.92
N ILE A 55 0.13 0.48 5.14
CA ILE A 55 1.23 -0.44 5.46
C ILE A 55 0.81 -1.26 6.67
N VAL A 56 0.69 -2.57 6.49
CA VAL A 56 0.37 -3.52 7.55
C VAL A 56 1.64 -4.26 7.96
N PHE A 57 1.92 -4.24 9.26
CA PHE A 57 3.02 -4.97 9.87
C PHE A 57 2.48 -6.13 10.69
N SER A 58 2.97 -7.35 10.45
CA SER A 58 2.58 -8.54 11.19
C SER A 58 3.77 -9.47 11.47
N ALA A 59 3.50 -10.62 12.08
CA ALA A 59 4.52 -11.67 12.26
C ALA A 59 4.93 -12.34 10.93
N THR A 60 4.05 -12.33 9.91
CA THR A 60 4.33 -12.95 8.60
C THR A 60 5.18 -12.04 7.71
N GLY A 61 5.16 -10.73 7.95
CA GLY A 61 6.01 -9.76 7.27
C GLY A 61 5.37 -8.38 7.21
N VAL A 62 5.61 -7.68 6.10
CA VAL A 62 5.01 -6.37 5.83
C VAL A 62 4.31 -6.40 4.49
N TYR A 63 3.08 -5.91 4.48
CA TYR A 63 2.27 -5.66 3.29
C TYR A 63 2.06 -4.16 3.14
N ALA A 64 2.09 -3.64 1.92
CA ALA A 64 1.70 -2.27 1.65
C ALA A 64 1.03 -2.16 0.28
N GLN A 65 0.04 -1.27 0.20
CA GLN A 65 -0.50 -0.82 -1.07
C GLN A 65 -0.62 0.70 -1.06
N ALA A 66 -0.51 1.30 -2.24
CA ALA A 66 -0.66 2.74 -2.41
C ALA A 66 -1.39 3.07 -3.70
N CYS A 67 -2.24 4.09 -3.63
CA CYS A 67 -2.92 4.67 -4.76
C CYS A 67 -2.27 6.01 -5.12
N ASN A 68 -1.81 6.14 -6.36
CA ASN A 68 -1.62 7.43 -7.01
C ASN A 68 -2.76 7.61 -8.01
N HIS A 69 -3.67 8.55 -7.75
CA HIS A 69 -4.88 8.71 -8.56
C HIS A 69 -4.58 9.08 -10.02
N GLU A 70 -3.47 9.77 -10.28
CA GLU A 70 -3.04 10.18 -11.63
C GLU A 70 -2.32 9.04 -12.38
N SER A 71 -2.05 7.93 -11.70
CA SER A 71 -1.25 6.84 -12.25
C SER A 71 -1.79 6.34 -13.60
N PRO A 72 -0.90 6.06 -14.57
CA PRO A 72 -1.27 5.43 -15.83
C PRO A 72 -1.88 4.03 -15.67
N ILE A 73 -1.68 3.41 -14.52
CA ILE A 73 -2.22 2.08 -14.17
C ILE A 73 -3.33 2.18 -13.11
N SER A 74 -3.98 3.34 -13.00
CA SER A 74 -5.15 3.53 -12.15
C SER A 74 -6.31 2.62 -12.59
N ALA A 75 -6.97 1.97 -11.62
CA ALA A 75 -8.11 1.09 -11.86
C ALA A 75 -9.28 1.79 -12.59
N TYR A 76 -9.35 3.11 -12.47
CA TYR A 76 -10.40 3.95 -13.05
C TYR A 76 -10.17 4.34 -14.52
N ARG A 77 -9.10 3.82 -15.15
CA ARG A 77 -8.86 4.02 -16.59
C ARG A 77 -9.67 3.07 -17.48
N VAL A 78 -10.32 2.08 -16.89
CA VAL A 78 -11.22 1.12 -17.57
C VAL A 78 -12.61 1.17 -16.96
N SER A 79 -13.62 0.72 -17.71
CA SER A 79 -15.02 0.62 -17.25
C SER A 79 -15.58 -0.78 -17.53
N PRO A 80 -16.03 -1.53 -16.50
CA PRO A 80 -16.04 -1.14 -15.08
C PRO A 80 -14.61 -1.01 -14.50
N PRO A 81 -14.40 -0.25 -13.40
CA PRO A 81 -13.09 -0.14 -12.77
C PRO A 81 -12.61 -1.49 -12.23
N THR A 82 -11.36 -1.83 -12.51
CA THR A 82 -10.74 -3.08 -12.03
C THR A 82 -9.28 -2.84 -11.69
N PRO A 83 -8.69 -3.56 -10.70
CA PRO A 83 -7.25 -3.52 -10.46
C PRO A 83 -6.45 -3.77 -11.74
N TRP A 84 -5.33 -3.05 -11.89
CA TRP A 84 -4.46 -3.25 -13.05
C TRP A 84 -3.84 -4.66 -13.03
N PRO A 85 -3.78 -5.36 -14.17
CA PRO A 85 -3.18 -6.70 -14.25
C PRO A 85 -1.73 -6.72 -13.72
N GLY A 86 -1.34 -7.78 -13.02
CA GLY A 86 0.00 -7.93 -12.45
C GLY A 86 0.18 -7.27 -11.07
N LEU A 87 -0.73 -6.39 -10.64
CA LEU A 87 -0.57 -5.64 -9.37
C LEU A 87 -0.58 -6.56 -8.15
N PHE A 88 -1.48 -7.55 -8.15
CA PHE A 88 -1.65 -8.52 -7.05
C PHE A 88 -1.36 -9.97 -7.49
N ASP A 89 -1.01 -10.20 -8.76
CA ASP A 89 -0.92 -11.55 -9.32
C ASP A 89 0.19 -12.36 -8.64
N SER A 90 1.34 -11.73 -8.41
CA SER A 90 2.52 -12.31 -7.75
C SER A 90 2.52 -12.17 -6.22
N LEU A 91 1.45 -11.63 -5.61
CA LEU A 91 1.35 -11.44 -4.17
C LEU A 91 1.46 -12.78 -3.44
N ALA A 92 2.31 -12.82 -2.41
CA ALA A 92 2.49 -14.01 -1.59
C ALA A 92 1.17 -14.39 -0.87
N GLU A 93 0.89 -15.70 -0.79
CA GLU A 93 -0.37 -16.22 -0.24
C GLU A 93 -0.69 -15.69 1.16
N VAL A 94 0.36 -15.52 1.98
CA VAL A 94 0.25 -15.00 3.36
C VAL A 94 -0.30 -13.58 3.47
N PHE A 95 -0.38 -12.82 2.37
CA PHE A 95 -0.92 -11.46 2.33
C PHE A 95 -2.21 -11.34 1.52
N ARG A 96 -2.76 -12.45 1.00
CA ARG A 96 -3.98 -12.43 0.16
C ARG A 96 -5.19 -11.88 0.91
N SER A 97 -5.33 -12.22 2.20
CA SER A 97 -6.40 -11.65 3.04
C SER A 97 -6.29 -10.14 3.14
N LEU A 98 -5.07 -9.62 3.34
CA LEU A 98 -4.82 -8.17 3.40
C LEU A 98 -5.18 -7.48 2.09
N ALA A 99 -4.89 -8.06 0.93
CA ALA A 99 -5.28 -7.48 -0.35
C ALA A 99 -6.80 -7.50 -0.62
N GLN A 100 -7.57 -8.23 0.17
CA GLN A 100 -9.02 -8.34 0.09
C GLN A 100 -9.72 -7.66 1.28
N GLU A 101 -8.98 -6.95 2.12
CA GLU A 101 -9.55 -6.24 3.26
C GLU A 101 -10.43 -5.09 2.77
N PRO A 102 -11.74 -5.06 3.13
CA PRO A 102 -12.68 -4.04 2.63
C PRO A 102 -12.27 -2.60 2.98
N VAL A 103 -11.48 -2.41 4.04
CA VAL A 103 -10.98 -1.08 4.44
C VAL A 103 -9.98 -0.50 3.42
N PHE A 104 -9.44 -1.33 2.52
CA PHE A 104 -8.49 -0.92 1.48
C PHE A 104 -9.14 -0.79 0.08
N GLU A 105 -10.46 -0.94 0.02
CA GLU A 105 -11.26 -0.77 -1.18
C GLU A 105 -11.98 0.58 -1.18
N ASP A 106 -12.45 1.01 -2.35
CA ASP A 106 -13.39 2.13 -2.45
C ASP A 106 -14.84 1.71 -2.15
N SER A 107 -15.77 2.66 -2.23
CA SER A 107 -17.20 2.39 -1.99
C SER A 107 -17.85 1.42 -2.98
N SER A 108 -17.17 1.08 -4.07
CA SER A 108 -17.62 0.14 -5.10
C SER A 108 -16.91 -1.22 -5.01
N GLY A 109 -16.08 -1.43 -3.98
CA GLY A 109 -15.34 -2.68 -3.78
C GLY A 109 -14.10 -2.81 -4.68
N VAL A 110 -13.58 -1.69 -5.19
CA VAL A 110 -12.37 -1.68 -6.02
C VAL A 110 -11.16 -1.38 -5.13
N PRO A 111 -10.15 -2.26 -5.06
CA PRO A 111 -8.93 -1.99 -4.32
C PRO A 111 -8.28 -0.66 -4.71
N ARG A 112 -7.98 0.18 -3.71
CA ARG A 112 -7.29 1.46 -3.90
C ARG A 112 -5.79 1.23 -4.04
N ALA A 113 -5.37 0.80 -5.22
CA ALA A 113 -3.97 0.46 -5.46
C ALA A 113 -3.51 0.72 -6.89
N THR A 114 -2.32 1.31 -6.98
CA THR A 114 -1.47 1.40 -8.18
C THR A 114 -0.08 0.85 -7.92
N VAL A 115 0.22 0.56 -6.64
CA VAL A 115 1.43 -0.10 -6.17
C VAL A 115 1.02 -1.12 -5.11
N CYS A 116 1.58 -2.34 -5.19
CA CYS A 116 1.51 -3.34 -4.14
C CYS A 116 2.95 -3.79 -3.83
N LEU A 117 3.32 -3.77 -2.56
CA LEU A 117 4.64 -4.10 -2.04
C LEU A 117 4.48 -5.09 -0.90
N TRP A 118 5.39 -6.04 -0.80
CA TRP A 118 5.46 -6.91 0.36
C TRP A 118 6.88 -7.36 0.65
N ARG A 119 7.08 -7.81 1.88
CA ARG A 119 8.29 -8.51 2.29
C ARG A 119 7.93 -9.52 3.36
N GLU A 120 8.11 -10.80 3.07
CA GLU A 120 7.93 -11.86 4.07
C GLU A 120 9.01 -11.77 5.15
N ARG A 121 8.74 -12.28 6.34
CA ARG A 121 9.66 -12.22 7.48
C ARG A 121 11.04 -12.81 7.18
N THR A 122 11.10 -13.83 6.34
CA THR A 122 12.33 -14.55 5.95
C THR A 122 13.00 -13.94 4.72
N ASP A 123 12.37 -12.99 4.04
CA ASP A 123 12.94 -12.35 2.86
C ASP A 123 14.01 -11.32 3.22
N CYS A 124 15.07 -11.26 2.42
CA CYS A 124 16.11 -10.23 2.51
C CYS A 124 15.82 -8.99 1.65
N ALA A 125 14.73 -8.99 0.88
CA ALA A 125 14.39 -7.92 -0.04
C ALA A 125 12.87 -7.74 -0.17
N TRP A 126 12.47 -6.50 -0.46
CA TRP A 126 11.10 -6.18 -0.84
C TRP A 126 10.75 -6.73 -2.22
N ARG A 127 9.50 -7.13 -2.39
CA ARG A 127 8.87 -7.60 -3.63
C ARG A 127 7.70 -6.68 -3.99
N CYS A 128 7.31 -6.69 -5.26
CA CYS A 128 6.17 -5.94 -5.77
C CYS A 128 5.42 -6.72 -6.85
N GLY A 129 4.20 -6.26 -7.14
CA GLY A 129 3.43 -6.74 -8.29
C GLY A 129 4.26 -6.64 -9.57
N ASP A 130 4.11 -7.63 -10.44
CA ASP A 130 4.77 -7.68 -11.74
C ASP A 130 3.94 -6.91 -12.77
N VAL A 131 3.96 -5.58 -12.64
CA VAL A 131 3.11 -4.69 -13.43
C VAL A 131 3.82 -4.30 -14.73
N LEU A 132 3.16 -4.57 -15.85
CA LEU A 132 3.51 -3.97 -17.14
C LEU A 132 2.81 -2.63 -17.27
N VAL A 133 3.58 -1.54 -17.12
CA VAL A 133 3.11 -0.18 -17.38
C VAL A 133 3.26 0.09 -18.89
N PRO A 134 2.19 0.43 -19.61
CA PRO A 134 2.28 0.70 -21.05
C PRO A 134 3.16 1.91 -21.37
N ASP A 135 3.89 1.91 -22.49
CA ASP A 135 4.81 3.02 -22.84
C ASP A 135 4.11 4.38 -23.00
N TRP A 136 2.83 4.39 -23.41
CA TRP A 136 2.04 5.63 -23.56
C TRP A 136 1.81 6.36 -22.23
N ALA A 137 2.03 5.67 -21.12
CA ALA A 137 1.95 6.19 -19.76
C ALA A 137 2.97 7.29 -19.42
N PHE A 138 4.06 7.38 -20.19
CA PHE A 138 5.20 8.25 -19.91
C PHE A 138 5.23 9.51 -20.79
N HIS A 139 4.17 9.81 -21.54
CA HIS A 139 4.12 11.03 -22.33
C HIS A 139 3.70 12.24 -21.47
N PRO A 140 4.45 13.36 -21.54
CA PRO A 140 4.21 14.57 -20.75
C PRO A 140 2.96 15.34 -21.19
#